data_AF-A0A2V6CVR3-F1
#
_entry.id   AF-A0A2V6CVR3-F1
#
_cell.length_a   1.000
_cell.length_b   1.000
_cell.length_c   1.000
_cell.angle_alpha   90.00
_cell.angle_beta   90.00
_cell.angle_gamma   90.00
#
_symmetry.space_group_name_H-M   'P 1'
#
loop_
_entity.id
_entity.type
_entity.pdbx_description
1 polymer ?
#
loop_
_entity_poly.entity_id
_entity_poly.type
_entity_poly.pdbx_seq_one_letter_code
_entity_poly.pdbx_strand_id
1 'polypeptide(L)'
;AALNAANEEFQFRCVPLAHLRNVLPLREGVWLTAIFFGLAHYFGQPSGWLGVAMATIAGFIWGKSMVETRGAGWAFGIHFVQDLVIFYFLAMSFKP
;
A
#
# COMPACT_ATOMS: atom_id res chain seq x y z
N ALA A 1 -13.35 1.73 0.29
CA ALA A 1 -12.31 0.96 0.99
C ALA A 1 -11.96 -0.30 0.20
N ALA A 2 -12.81 -1.34 0.12
CA ALA A 2 -12.41 -2.61 -0.51
C ALA A 2 -11.89 -2.50 -1.95
N LEU A 3 -12.60 -1.80 -2.85
CA LEU A 3 -12.13 -1.60 -4.23
C LEU A 3 -10.85 -0.76 -4.30
N ASN A 4 -10.67 0.21 -3.40
CA ASN A 4 -9.47 1.05 -3.34
C ASN A 4 -8.26 0.21 -2.93
N ALA A 5 -8.35 -0.46 -1.79
CA ALA A 5 -7.33 -1.39 -1.31
C ALA A 5 -6.99 -2.45 -2.37
N ALA A 6 -7.98 -3.09 -3.00
CA ALA A 6 -7.73 -4.07 -4.05
C ALA A 6 -6.98 -3.47 -5.26
N ASN A 7 -7.41 -2.30 -5.75
CA ASN A 7 -6.78 -1.61 -6.87
C ASN A 7 -5.34 -1.23 -6.54
N GLU A 8 -5.11 -0.61 -5.38
CA GLU A 8 -3.79 -0.16 -4.97
C GLU A 8 -2.84 -1.32 -4.67
N GLU A 9 -3.31 -2.40 -4.03
CA GLU A 9 -2.51 -3.61 -3.84
C GLU A 9 -2.12 -4.21 -5.19
N PHE A 10 -3.05 -4.27 -6.14
CA PHE A 10 -2.79 -4.80 -7.46
C PHE A 10 -1.77 -3.96 -8.23
N GLN A 11 -1.99 -2.65 -8.29
CA GLN A 11 -1.19 -1.68 -9.04
C GLN A 11 0.23 -1.52 -8.47
N PHE A 12 0.35 -1.37 -7.15
CA PHE A 12 1.63 -1.02 -6.53
C PHE A 12 2.42 -2.24 -6.03
N ARG A 13 1.78 -3.40 -5.83
CA ARG A 13 2.45 -4.58 -5.26
C ARG A 13 2.31 -5.84 -6.11
N CYS A 14 1.11 -6.36 -6.35
CA CYS A 14 0.94 -7.65 -7.04
C CYS A 14 1.63 -7.66 -8.41
N VAL A 15 1.35 -6.66 -9.26
CA VAL A 15 1.93 -6.58 -10.61
C VAL A 15 3.44 -6.31 -10.55
N PRO A 16 3.93 -5.28 -9.81
CA PRO A 16 5.37 -5.01 -9.75
C PRO A 16 6.19 -6.14 -9.11
N LEU A 17 5.76 -6.73 -7.99
CA LEU A 17 6.50 -7.82 -7.34
C LEU A 17 6.58 -9.06 -8.25
N ALA A 18 5.51 -9.36 -9.00
CA ALA A 18 5.52 -10.45 -9.97
C ALA A 18 6.52 -10.24 -11.11
N HIS A 19 6.66 -9.01 -11.61
CA HIS A 19 7.61 -8.67 -12.67
C HIS A 19 9.06 -8.58 -12.18
N LEU A 20 9.26 -8.02 -10.98
CA LEU A 20 10.60 -7.77 -10.43
C LEU A 20 11.27 -9.01 -9.86
N ARG A 21 10.53 -10.10 -9.59
CA ARG A 21 11.06 -11.31 -8.94
C ARG A 21 12.28 -11.95 -9.63
N ASN A 22 12.44 -11.72 -10.93
CA ASN A 22 13.53 -12.25 -11.75
C ASN A 22 14.57 -11.17 -12.13
N VAL A 23 14.37 -9.92 -11.69
CA VAL A 23 15.21 -8.76 -12.04
C VAL A 23 15.97 -8.25 -10.82
N LEU A 24 15.35 -8.29 -9.63
CA LEU A 24 15.91 -7.80 -8.37
C LEU A 24 15.81 -8.86 -7.28
N PRO A 25 16.71 -8.83 -6.28
CA PRO A 25 16.50 -9.52 -5.01
C PRO A 25 15.14 -9.16 -4.41
N LEU A 26 14.43 -10.16 -3.87
CA LEU A 26 13.07 -9.99 -3.39
C LEU A 26 12.91 -8.87 -2.36
N ARG A 27 13.91 -8.72 -1.47
CA ARG A 27 13.97 -7.64 -0.47
C ARG A 27 14.01 -6.26 -1.12
N GLU A 28 14.74 -6.10 -2.21
CA GLU A 28 14.83 -4.83 -2.94
C GLU A 28 13.53 -4.55 -3.70
N GLY A 29 12.88 -5.58 -4.27
CA GLY A 29 11.56 -5.45 -4.87
C GLY A 29 10.48 -4.98 -3.88
N VAL A 30 10.51 -5.49 -2.63
CA VAL A 30 9.60 -5.03 -1.56
C VAL A 30 9.86 -3.56 -1.22
N TRP A 31 11.13 -3.15 -1.07
CA TRP A 31 11.43 -1.74 -0.79
C TRP A 31 11.05 -0.81 -1.94
N LEU A 32 11.31 -1.20 -3.19
CA LEU A 32 11.00 -0.39 -4.36
C LEU A 32 9.49 -0.15 -4.47
N THR A 33 8.69 -1.20 -4.31
CA THR A 33 7.21 -1.10 -4.33
C THR A 33 6.67 -0.28 -3.17
N ALA A 34 7.24 -0.43 -1.97
CA ALA A 34 6.89 0.38 -0.81
C ALA A 34 7.18 1.88 -1.01
N ILE A 35 8.37 2.22 -1.52
CA ILE A 35 8.76 3.62 -1.79
C ILE A 35 7.88 4.21 -2.88
N PHE A 36 7.60 3.46 -3.95
CA PHE A 36 6.74 3.93 -5.04
C PHE A 36 5.31 4.19 -4.55
N PHE A 37 4.77 3.31 -3.71
CA PHE A 37 3.49 3.49 -3.05
C PHE A 37 3.47 4.74 -2.15
N GLY A 38 4.52 4.93 -1.36
CA GLY A 38 4.67 6.11 -0.52
C GLY A 38 4.70 7.42 -1.31
N LEU A 39 5.50 7.49 -2.37
CA LEU A 39 5.58 8.68 -3.23
C LEU A 39 4.23 9.01 -3.89
N ALA A 40 3.48 7.98 -4.30
CA ALA A 40 2.13 8.15 -4.84
C ALA A 40 1.14 8.77 -3.81
N HIS A 41 1.46 8.70 -2.51
CA HIS A 41 0.65 9.27 -1.44
C HIS A 41 0.97 10.73 -1.10
N TYR A 42 1.88 11.40 -1.81
CA TYR A 42 2.18 12.81 -1.51
C TYR A 42 0.93 13.71 -1.54
N PHE A 43 0.02 13.45 -2.48
CA PHE A 43 -1.31 14.10 -2.56
C PHE A 43 -2.46 13.16 -2.13
N GLY A 44 -2.14 11.97 -1.63
CA GLY A 44 -3.09 10.97 -1.16
C GLY A 44 -3.47 11.18 0.31
N GLN A 45 -4.03 10.16 0.96
CA GLN A 45 -4.38 10.22 2.38
C GLN A 45 -3.69 9.10 3.17
N PRO A 46 -2.88 9.41 4.21
CA PRO A 46 -2.47 10.75 4.65
C PRO A 46 -1.58 11.46 3.60
N SER A 47 -1.64 12.80 3.53
CA SER A 47 -0.91 13.61 2.54
C SER A 47 0.43 14.15 3.04
N GLY A 48 1.22 14.71 2.12
CA GLY A 48 2.50 15.36 2.39
C GLY A 48 3.63 14.38 2.74
N TRP A 49 4.79 14.89 3.15
CA TRP A 49 5.96 14.06 3.43
C TRP A 49 5.76 13.07 4.57
N LEU A 50 4.95 13.42 5.58
CA LEU A 50 4.58 12.48 6.62
C LEU A 50 3.72 11.33 6.06
N GLY A 51 2.77 11.65 5.18
CA GLY A 51 1.98 10.67 4.44
C GLY A 51 2.84 9.73 3.61
N VAL A 52 3.80 10.27 2.86
CA VAL A 52 4.79 9.48 2.10
C VAL A 52 5.53 8.50 2.99
N ALA A 53 6.05 8.95 4.14
CA ALA A 53 6.77 8.09 5.07
C ALA A 53 5.86 6.99 5.66
N MET A 54 4.66 7.35 6.10
CA MET A 54 3.68 6.40 6.66
C MET A 54 3.26 5.35 5.63
N ALA A 55 2.91 5.78 4.42
CA ALA A 55 2.53 4.89 3.33
C ALA A 55 3.70 4.00 2.89
N THR A 56 4.94 4.50 2.89
CA THR A 56 6.13 3.67 2.61
C THR A 56 6.28 2.56 3.65
N ILE A 57 6.15 2.88 4.95
CA ILE A 57 6.26 1.89 6.02
C ILE A 57 5.13 0.85 5.92
N ALA A 58 3.90 1.29 5.68
CA ALA A 58 2.76 0.40 5.47
C ALA A 58 2.97 -0.52 4.27
N GLY A 59 3.34 0.05 3.11
CA GLY A 59 3.68 -0.65 1.88
C GLY A 59 4.75 -1.72 2.07
N PHE A 60 5.78 -1.43 2.88
CA PHE A 60 6.81 -2.39 3.23
C PHE A 60 6.25 -3.58 4.02
N ILE A 61 5.43 -3.32 5.05
CA ILE A 61 4.82 -4.37 5.88
C ILE A 61 3.89 -5.26 5.02
N TRP A 62 3.07 -4.64 4.17
CA TRP A 62 2.15 -5.37 3.30
C TRP A 62 2.88 -6.19 2.23
N GLY A 63 3.87 -5.60 1.55
CA GLY A 63 4.70 -6.31 0.59
C GLY A 63 5.47 -7.48 1.22
N LYS A 64 6.01 -7.28 2.43
CA LYS A 64 6.63 -8.34 3.22
C LYS A 64 5.64 -9.45 3.55
N SER A 65 4.41 -9.12 3.95
CA SER A 65 3.37 -10.13 4.21
C SER A 65 3.08 -10.98 2.98
N MET A 66 3.01 -10.38 1.79
CA MET A 66 2.79 -11.13 0.54
C MET A 66 3.90 -12.14 0.27
N VAL A 67 5.15 -11.73 0.51
CA VAL A 67 6.33 -12.57 0.32
C VAL A 67 6.36 -13.74 1.31
N GLU A 68 6.12 -13.45 2.58
CA GLU A 68 6.21 -14.45 3.65
C GLU A 68 5.06 -15.45 3.63
N THR A 69 3.84 -15.01 3.26
CA THR A 69 2.66 -15.88 3.21
C THR A 69 2.32 -16.37 1.81
N ARG A 70 3.08 -15.96 0.79
CA ARG A 70 2.88 -16.32 -0.63
C ARG A 70 1.47 -15.98 -1.15
N GLY A 71 0.90 -14.85 -0.73
CA GLY A 71 -0.44 -14.44 -1.16
C GLY A 71 -0.81 -13.02 -0.75
N ALA A 72 -1.80 -12.43 -1.44
CA ALA A 72 -2.21 -11.04 -1.24
C ALA A 72 -3.24 -10.83 -0.11
N GLY A 73 -3.73 -11.90 0.52
CA GLY A 73 -4.85 -11.82 1.47
C GLY A 73 -4.57 -10.93 2.69
N TRP A 74 -3.39 -11.02 3.30
CA TRP A 74 -3.02 -10.20 4.45
C TRP A 74 -2.81 -8.73 4.07
N ALA A 75 -2.08 -8.47 2.99
CA ALA A 75 -1.89 -7.13 2.48
C ALA A 75 -3.25 -6.44 2.19
N PHE A 76 -4.13 -7.12 1.44
CA PHE A 76 -5.48 -6.64 1.17
C PHE A 76 -6.28 -6.40 2.45
N GLY A 77 -6.29 -7.37 3.38
CA GLY A 77 -7.08 -7.28 4.60
C GLY A 77 -6.66 -6.12 5.50
N ILE A 78 -5.35 -5.96 5.71
CA ILE A 78 -4.81 -4.87 6.54
C ILE A 78 -5.09 -3.51 5.88
N HIS A 79 -4.81 -3.39 4.58
CA HIS A 79 -5.07 -2.17 3.82
C HIS A 79 -6.56 -1.80 3.82
N PHE A 80 -7.43 -2.77 3.56
CA PHE A 80 -8.88 -2.56 3.61
C PHE A 80 -9.36 -2.02 4.96
N VAL A 81 -8.88 -2.58 6.07
CA VAL A 81 -9.24 -2.10 7.41
C VAL A 81 -8.72 -0.68 7.65
N GLN A 82 -7.51 -0.37 7.20
CA GLN A 82 -6.95 0.98 7.29
C GLN A 82 -7.76 1.99 6.47
N ASP A 83 -8.16 1.61 5.25
CA ASP A 83 -9.03 2.41 4.39
C ASP A 83 -10.40 2.66 5.01
N LEU A 84 -10.99 1.68 5.72
CA LEU A 84 -12.25 1.89 6.43
C LEU A 84 -12.12 3.02 7.44
N VAL A 85 -11.03 3.02 8.23
CA VAL A 85 -10.78 4.05 9.25
C VAL A 85 -10.54 5.41 8.58
N ILE A 86 -9.67 5.47 7.57
CA ILE A 86 -9.34 6.71 6.87
C ILE A 86 -10.58 7.30 6.19
N PHE A 87 -11.31 6.48 5.43
CA PHE A 87 -12.48 6.96 4.69
C PHE A 87 -13.62 7.35 5.63
N TYR A 88 -13.77 6.69 6.77
CA TYR A 88 -14.70 7.10 7.81
C TYR A 88 -14.39 8.52 8.33
N PHE A 89 -13.14 8.79 8.70
CA PHE A 89 -12.75 10.12 9.16
C PHE A 89 -12.82 11.18 8.07
N LEU A 90 -12.48 10.84 6.82
CA LEU A 90 -12.64 11.75 5.68
C LEU A 90 -14.12 12.12 5.48
N ALA A 91 -15.03 11.14 5.49
CA ALA A 91 -16.46 11.39 5.36
C ALA A 91 -17.00 12.27 6.50
N MET A 92 -16.54 12.07 7.73
CA MET A 92 -16.90 12.90 8.89
C MET A 92 -16.30 14.31 8.85
N SER A 93 -15.18 14.50 8.15
CA SER A 93 -14.51 15.80 8.01
C SER A 93 -15.19 16.72 6.99
N PHE A 94 -16.01 16.17 6.10
CA PHE A 94 -16.75 16.92 5.11
C PHE A 94 -17.83 17.76 5.80
N LYS A 95 -17.66 19.09 5.79
CA LYS A 95 -18.74 20.02 6.12
C LYS A 95 -19.50 20.36 4.83
N PRO A 96 -20.84 20.27 4.83
CA PRO A 96 -21.65 20.60 3.66
C PRO A 96 -21.50 22.08 3.26
#